data_AF-A0AAD7MDL9-F1
#
_entry.id   AF-A0AAD7MDL9-F1
#
_cell.length_a   1.000
_cell.length_b   1.000
_cell.length_c   1.000
_cell.angle_alpha   90.00
_cell.angle_beta   90.00
_cell.angle_gamma   90.00
#
_symmetry.space_group_name_H-M   'P 1'
#
loop_
_entity.id
_entity.type
_entity.pdbx_description
1 polymer ?
#
loop_
_entity_poly.entity_id
_entity_poly.type
_entity_poly.pdbx_seq_one_letter_code
_entity_poly.pdbx_strand_id
1 'polypeptide(L)'
;MDLDTITLRFKVLHETHGKKDGTQVRNLSEGKPNVLAISSPTALRQLAIETMHPNICLALNDCPIDWKRIVLREVSNWVDLGREPPHDPYFYHRCLTGKPKGKDGVATFKKPTKAFELALVIDAEQREEICQYLAQKDLDAEMSMSVGESSKRQRSPSVPRTPPQSKRRAIQIYQSPNYDQLRDALLESGSSHSQLSEQRKSL
;
A
#
# COMPACT_ATOMS: atom_id res chain seq x y z
N MET A 1 -28.92 16.13 15.67
CA MET A 1 -28.65 16.37 14.25
C MET A 1 -27.68 15.29 13.83
N ASP A 2 -28.06 14.47 12.85
CA ASP A 2 -27.13 13.48 12.31
C ASP A 2 -26.03 14.23 11.54
N LEU A 3 -24.77 13.87 11.79
CA LEU A 3 -23.65 14.44 11.06
C LEU A 3 -23.59 13.81 9.67
N ASP A 4 -23.55 14.64 8.64
CA ASP A 4 -23.34 14.23 7.26
C ASP A 4 -21.96 13.57 7.13
N THR A 5 -21.95 12.23 7.04
CA THR A 5 -20.73 11.43 7.04
C THR A 5 -20.65 10.52 5.83
N ILE A 6 -19.41 10.29 5.38
CA ILE A 6 -19.02 9.43 4.27
C ILE A 6 -18.06 8.35 4.75
N THR A 7 -17.84 7.35 3.90
CA THR A 7 -16.81 6.34 4.08
C THR A 7 -15.73 6.57 3.04
N LEU A 8 -14.47 6.60 3.48
CA LEU A 8 -13.31 6.66 2.61
C LEU A 8 -12.60 5.30 2.58
N ARG A 9 -11.91 5.02 1.48
CA ARG A 9 -10.95 3.92 1.38
C ARG A 9 -9.64 4.49 0.86
N PHE A 10 -8.61 4.43 1.68
CA PHE A 10 -7.26 4.84 1.32
C PHE A 10 -6.51 3.67 0.66
N LYS A 11 -5.68 3.98 -0.32
CA LYS A 11 -4.73 3.08 -0.97
C LYS A 11 -3.35 3.73 -1.01
N VAL A 12 -2.31 2.94 -1.17
CA VAL A 12 -0.96 3.43 -1.47
C VAL A 12 -0.57 2.93 -2.84
N LEU A 13 -0.24 3.85 -3.73
CA LEU A 13 0.08 3.56 -5.12
C LEU A 13 1.45 4.12 -5.48
N HIS A 14 2.15 3.42 -6.37
CA HIS A 14 3.31 3.94 -7.09
C HIS A 14 2.84 4.59 -8.38
N GLU A 15 3.34 5.78 -8.69
CA GLU A 15 3.15 6.37 -10.01
C GLU A 15 3.81 5.48 -11.08
N THR A 16 3.09 5.24 -12.17
CA THR A 16 3.67 4.57 -13.35
C THR A 16 3.73 5.58 -14.48
N HIS A 17 4.94 5.80 -15.02
CA HIS A 17 5.14 6.79 -16.08
C HIS A 17 4.16 6.56 -17.24
N GLY A 18 3.37 7.59 -17.54
CA GLY A 18 2.49 7.61 -18.71
C GLY A 18 1.17 6.84 -18.58
N LYS A 19 0.85 6.24 -17.43
CA LYS A 19 -0.47 5.61 -17.21
C LYS A 19 -1.37 6.44 -16.30
N LYS A 20 -2.68 6.27 -16.49
CA LYS A 20 -3.74 6.93 -15.70
C LYS A 20 -4.00 6.25 -14.35
N ASP A 21 -3.18 5.26 -14.01
CA ASP A 21 -3.28 4.46 -12.80
C ASP A 21 -1.90 4.29 -12.14
N GLY A 22 -1.94 3.93 -10.86
CA GLY A 22 -0.76 3.58 -10.09
C GLY A 22 -0.79 2.12 -9.69
N THR A 23 0.40 1.53 -9.51
CA THR A 23 0.52 0.15 -9.03
C THR A 23 0.39 0.12 -7.52
N GLN A 24 -0.48 -0.72 -6.98
CA GLN A 24 -0.69 -0.77 -5.54
C GLN A 24 0.53 -1.34 -4.81
N VAL A 25 0.93 -0.65 -3.72
CA VAL A 25 2.03 -1.08 -2.86
C VAL A 25 1.55 -2.17 -1.94
N ARG A 26 2.04 -3.41 -2.10
CA ARG A 26 1.85 -4.54 -1.18
C ARG A 26 0.40 -4.73 -0.69
N ASN A 27 -0.59 -4.47 -1.56
CA ASN A 27 -2.03 -4.50 -1.22
C ASN A 27 -2.45 -3.57 -0.06
N LEU A 28 -1.68 -2.52 0.23
CA LEU A 28 -2.00 -1.55 1.27
C LEU A 28 -3.28 -0.80 0.93
N SER A 29 -4.33 -1.06 1.71
CA SER A 29 -5.56 -0.30 1.68
C SER A 29 -6.22 -0.29 3.05
N GLU A 30 -6.79 0.84 3.44
CA GLU A 30 -7.46 1.02 4.74
C GLU A 30 -8.82 1.69 4.54
N GLY A 31 -9.84 1.20 5.24
CA GLY A 31 -11.17 1.80 5.23
C GLY A 31 -11.35 2.76 6.39
N LYS A 32 -11.82 3.98 6.13
CA LYS A 32 -12.14 4.98 7.17
C LYS A 32 -13.63 5.35 7.13
N PRO A 33 -14.47 4.76 8.01
CA PRO A 33 -15.87 5.17 8.12
C PRO A 33 -16.01 6.50 8.87
N ASN A 34 -17.22 7.08 8.80
CA ASN A 34 -17.64 8.23 9.59
C ASN A 34 -16.78 9.49 9.40
N VAL A 35 -16.24 9.70 8.20
CA VAL A 35 -15.53 10.92 7.85
C VAL A 35 -16.57 12.00 7.54
N LEU A 36 -16.36 13.23 8.01
CA LEU A 36 -17.29 14.33 7.74
C LEU A 36 -17.31 14.61 6.23
N ALA A 37 -18.51 14.67 5.65
CA ALA A 37 -18.67 14.97 4.23
C ALA A 37 -18.17 16.38 3.86
N ILE A 38 -18.13 17.27 4.86
CA ILE A 38 -17.63 18.64 4.77
C ILE A 38 -16.10 18.76 4.81
N SER A 39 -15.36 17.65 4.92
CA SER A 39 -13.89 17.67 4.96
C SER A 39 -13.30 18.27 3.69
N SER A 40 -12.37 19.21 3.86
CA SER A 40 -11.63 19.85 2.77
C SER A 40 -10.46 18.97 2.28
N PRO A 41 -9.89 19.22 1.09
CA PRO A 41 -8.74 18.48 0.58
C PRO A 41 -7.54 18.43 1.54
N THR A 42 -7.24 19.53 2.23
CA THR A 42 -6.16 19.59 3.22
C THR A 42 -6.44 18.67 4.41
N ALA A 43 -7.67 18.68 4.94
CA ALA A 43 -8.08 17.81 6.03
C ALA A 43 -8.05 16.33 5.61
N LEU A 44 -8.48 16.04 4.38
CA LEU A 44 -8.44 14.69 3.80
C LEU A 44 -7.00 14.19 3.63
N ARG A 45 -6.06 15.05 3.21
CA ARG A 45 -4.63 14.72 3.11
C ARG A 45 -4.05 14.38 4.48
N GLN A 46 -4.30 15.22 5.48
CA GLN A 46 -3.82 14.96 6.84
C GLN A 46 -4.37 13.64 7.37
N LEU A 47 -5.68 13.41 7.22
CA LEU A 47 -6.33 12.17 7.62
C LEU A 47 -5.75 10.94 6.92
N ALA A 48 -5.47 11.03 5.62
CA ALA A 48 -4.88 9.94 4.85
C ALA A 48 -3.48 9.59 5.35
N ILE A 49 -2.63 10.60 5.60
CA ILE A 49 -1.28 10.40 6.14
C ILE A 49 -1.36 9.76 7.53
N GLU A 50 -2.14 10.31 8.45
CA GLU A 50 -2.29 9.76 9.81
C GLU A 50 -2.80 8.32 9.80
N THR A 51 -3.74 8.01 8.90
CA THR A 51 -4.34 6.68 8.80
C THR A 51 -3.35 5.66 8.20
N MET A 52 -2.58 6.07 7.18
CA MET A 52 -1.75 5.14 6.41
C MET A 52 -0.30 5.06 6.89
N HIS A 53 0.20 6.07 7.59
CA HIS A 53 1.59 6.16 8.03
C HIS A 53 2.08 4.89 8.75
N PRO A 54 1.38 4.35 9.78
CA PRO A 54 1.85 3.16 10.48
C PRO A 54 1.97 1.94 9.55
N ASN A 55 0.99 1.76 8.67
CA ASN A 55 0.94 0.64 7.74
C ASN A 55 2.02 0.76 6.66
N ILE A 56 2.31 1.97 6.21
CA ILE A 56 3.38 2.26 5.24
C ILE A 56 4.75 1.99 5.88
N CYS A 57 5.02 2.52 7.08
CA CYS A 57 6.28 2.27 7.79
C CYS A 57 6.53 0.77 7.98
N LEU A 58 5.52 0.04 8.46
CA LEU A 58 5.61 -1.40 8.64
C LEU A 58 5.85 -2.13 7.31
N ALA A 59 5.07 -1.80 6.28
CA ALA A 59 5.17 -2.47 5.00
C ALA A 59 6.45 -2.15 4.23
N LEU A 60 7.10 -1.02 4.52
CA LEU A 60 8.34 -0.58 3.87
C LEU A 60 9.54 -0.64 4.82
N ASN A 61 9.48 -1.45 5.88
CA ASN A 61 10.62 -1.74 6.76
C ASN A 61 11.27 -0.46 7.34
N ASP A 62 10.46 0.52 7.71
CA ASP A 62 10.86 1.85 8.21
C ASP A 62 11.74 2.66 7.23
N CYS A 63 11.57 2.41 5.92
CA CYS A 63 12.21 3.22 4.89
C CYS A 63 11.89 4.71 5.09
N PRO A 64 12.89 5.60 5.02
CA PRO A 64 12.65 7.04 5.09
C PRO A 64 11.85 7.48 3.87
N ILE A 65 10.64 8.00 4.11
CA ILE A 65 9.74 8.50 3.06
C ILE A 65 9.58 10.00 3.24
N ASP A 66 9.79 10.76 2.17
CA ASP A 66 9.45 12.17 2.15
C ASP A 66 7.95 12.35 1.87
N TRP A 67 7.19 12.52 2.95
CA TRP A 67 5.75 12.75 2.93
C TRP A 67 5.33 14.03 2.21
N LYS A 68 6.25 14.98 1.97
CA LYS A 68 5.94 16.21 1.22
C LYS A 68 5.76 15.91 -0.27
N ARG A 69 6.51 14.93 -0.80
CA ARG A 69 6.43 14.44 -2.18
C ARG A 69 5.20 13.57 -2.44
N ILE A 70 4.64 12.96 -1.39
CA ILE A 70 3.42 12.15 -1.53
C ILE A 70 2.22 13.03 -1.85
N VAL A 71 1.55 12.70 -2.96
CA VAL A 71 0.35 13.37 -3.44
C VAL A 71 -0.89 12.56 -3.07
N LEU A 72 -1.95 13.22 -2.60
CA LEU A 72 -3.25 12.57 -2.41
C LEU A 72 -4.08 12.73 -3.70
N ARG A 73 -4.47 11.61 -4.32
CA ARG A 73 -5.34 11.60 -5.50
C ARG A 73 -6.66 10.89 -5.25
N GLU A 74 -7.72 11.35 -5.89
CA GLU A 74 -8.95 10.57 -6.00
C GLU A 74 -8.77 9.49 -7.08
N VAL A 75 -9.09 8.24 -6.75
CA VAL A 75 -8.85 7.10 -7.65
C VAL A 75 -9.81 7.10 -8.85
N SER A 76 -11.05 7.57 -8.67
CA SER A 76 -12.11 7.43 -9.70
C SER A 76 -11.86 8.29 -10.95
N ASN A 77 -11.19 9.43 -10.78
CA ASN A 77 -10.93 10.44 -11.81
C ASN A 77 -9.47 10.89 -11.86
N TRP A 78 -8.60 10.31 -11.02
CA TRP A 78 -7.17 10.61 -10.90
C TRP A 78 -6.86 12.09 -10.60
N VAL A 79 -7.76 12.77 -9.90
CA VAL A 79 -7.62 14.19 -9.54
C VAL A 79 -6.67 14.35 -8.36
N ASP A 80 -5.73 15.28 -8.48
CA ASP A 80 -4.79 15.68 -7.42
C ASP A 80 -5.47 16.66 -6.45
N LEU A 81 -5.77 16.19 -5.23
CA LEU A 81 -6.43 16.98 -4.20
C LEU A 81 -5.58 18.16 -3.71
N GLY A 82 -4.27 18.16 -3.97
CA GLY A 82 -3.40 19.30 -3.69
C GLY A 82 -3.63 20.50 -4.61
N ARG A 83 -4.34 20.31 -5.73
CA ARG A 83 -4.69 21.37 -6.70
C ARG A 83 -6.11 21.89 -6.55
N GLU A 84 -6.89 21.22 -5.71
CA GLU A 84 -8.27 21.60 -5.41
C GLU A 84 -8.31 22.73 -4.38
N PRO A 85 -9.39 23.52 -4.31
CA PRO A 85 -9.53 24.57 -3.31
C PRO A 85 -9.35 24.01 -1.89
N PRO A 86 -8.39 24.51 -1.09
CA PRO A 86 -7.94 23.84 0.14
C PRO A 86 -8.98 23.85 1.27
N HIS A 87 -9.97 24.74 1.18
CA HIS A 87 -10.98 24.97 2.21
C HIS A 87 -12.38 24.51 1.81
N ASP A 88 -12.61 24.17 0.54
CA ASP A 88 -13.94 23.78 0.08
C ASP A 88 -14.20 22.29 0.33
N PRO A 89 -15.41 21.90 0.74
CA PRO A 89 -15.76 20.49 0.88
C PRO A 89 -15.64 19.70 -0.43
N TYR A 90 -14.73 18.74 -0.47
CA TYR A 90 -14.43 18.03 -1.72
C TYR A 90 -15.56 17.06 -2.14
N PHE A 91 -16.10 16.27 -1.21
CA PHE A 91 -17.11 15.24 -1.51
C PHE A 91 -18.56 15.69 -1.26
N TYR A 92 -18.77 16.78 -0.53
CA TYR A 92 -20.11 17.14 -0.02
C TYR A 92 -21.15 17.26 -1.14
N HIS A 93 -20.82 18.01 -2.20
CA HIS A 93 -21.74 18.26 -3.32
C HIS A 93 -22.16 16.97 -4.05
N ARG A 94 -21.31 15.93 -4.05
CA ARG A 94 -21.61 14.61 -4.67
C ARG A 94 -22.56 13.76 -3.84
N CYS A 95 -22.74 14.13 -2.58
CA CYS A 95 -23.65 13.47 -1.66
C CYS A 95 -25.02 14.16 -1.61
N LEU A 96 -25.21 15.30 -2.28
CA LEU A 96 -26.48 15.99 -2.32
C LEU A 96 -27.39 15.40 -3.40
N THR A 97 -28.65 15.18 -3.06
CA THR A 97 -29.69 14.73 -4.01
C THR A 97 -30.87 15.70 -4.03
N GLY A 98 -31.52 15.76 -5.19
CA GLY A 98 -32.59 16.70 -5.49
C GLY A 98 -32.13 17.79 -6.46
N LYS A 99 -32.87 17.97 -7.56
CA LYS A 99 -32.83 19.22 -8.32
C LYS A 99 -33.80 20.18 -7.62
N PRO A 100 -33.48 21.46 -7.44
CA PRO A 100 -34.47 22.44 -6.99
C PRO A 100 -35.57 22.52 -8.05
N LYS A 101 -36.62 21.71 -7.93
CA LYS A 101 -37.84 21.81 -8.72
C LYS A 101 -38.85 22.55 -7.85
N GLY A 102 -39.03 23.84 -8.13
CA GLY A 102 -39.90 24.73 -7.35
C GLY A 102 -39.15 25.59 -6.33
N LYS A 103 -39.88 26.50 -5.66
CA LYS A 103 -39.33 27.50 -4.73
C LYS A 103 -38.71 26.92 -3.46
N ASP A 104 -39.02 25.67 -3.11
CA ASP A 104 -38.65 25.05 -1.83
C ASP A 104 -37.85 23.74 -1.99
N GLY A 105 -37.25 23.49 -3.16
CA GLY A 105 -36.50 22.27 -3.41
C GLY A 105 -35.19 22.21 -2.63
N VAL A 106 -35.25 21.82 -1.35
CA VAL A 106 -34.09 21.65 -0.48
C VAL A 106 -33.30 20.43 -0.93
N ALA A 107 -32.03 20.61 -1.25
CA ALA A 107 -31.11 19.51 -1.49
C ALA A 107 -30.93 18.70 -0.20
N THR A 108 -31.14 17.40 -0.25
CA THR A 108 -30.97 16.51 0.90
C THR A 108 -29.68 15.71 0.77
N PHE A 109 -28.95 15.58 1.88
CA PHE A 109 -27.77 14.73 1.94
C PHE A 109 -28.19 13.26 1.85
N LYS A 110 -27.59 12.55 0.91
CA LYS A 110 -27.72 11.10 0.73
C LYS A 110 -26.35 10.47 0.88
N LYS A 111 -26.19 9.66 1.93
CA LYS A 111 -24.96 8.91 2.17
C LYS A 111 -24.63 8.01 0.98
N PRO A 112 -23.42 8.09 0.41
CA PRO A 112 -22.98 7.21 -0.66
C PRO A 112 -23.02 5.74 -0.24
N THR A 113 -23.48 4.87 -1.15
CA THR A 113 -23.49 3.40 -0.92
C THR A 113 -22.08 2.79 -1.05
N LYS A 114 -21.22 3.41 -1.87
CA LYS A 114 -19.83 3.00 -2.05
C LYS A 114 -18.91 4.00 -1.38
N ALA A 115 -17.82 3.52 -0.79
CA ALA A 115 -16.77 4.37 -0.25
C ALA A 115 -16.11 5.17 -1.39
N PHE A 116 -15.72 6.41 -1.12
CA PHE A 116 -14.83 7.14 -2.00
C PHE A 116 -13.41 6.59 -1.86
N GLU A 117 -12.74 6.38 -2.99
CA GLU A 117 -11.39 5.84 -3.00
C GLU A 117 -10.37 6.97 -3.21
N LEU A 118 -9.42 7.06 -2.27
CA LEU A 118 -8.30 8.00 -2.31
C LEU A 118 -6.99 7.22 -2.29
N ALA A 119 -5.97 7.73 -2.97
CA ALA A 119 -4.65 7.12 -3.04
C ALA A 119 -3.57 8.11 -2.59
N LEU A 120 -2.71 7.67 -1.68
CA LEU A 120 -1.40 8.27 -1.47
C LEU A 120 -0.49 7.77 -2.58
N VAL A 121 -0.04 8.66 -3.44
CA VAL A 121 0.78 8.35 -4.61
C VAL A 121 2.24 8.69 -4.29
N ILE A 122 3.09 7.67 -4.35
CA ILE A 122 4.54 7.78 -4.28
C ILE A 122 5.04 7.99 -5.70
N ASP A 123 5.80 9.07 -5.91
CA ASP A 123 6.37 9.40 -7.22
C ASP A 123 7.44 8.38 -7.65
N ALA A 124 7.83 8.41 -8.93
CA ALA A 124 8.74 7.43 -9.48
C ALA A 124 10.15 7.48 -8.88
N GLU A 125 10.66 8.67 -8.55
CA GLU A 125 12.01 8.86 -8.00
C GLU A 125 12.07 8.39 -6.54
N GLN A 126 11.10 8.76 -5.71
CA GLN A 126 10.99 8.25 -4.34
C GLN A 126 10.75 6.73 -4.33
N ARG A 127 10.02 6.18 -5.30
CA ARG A 127 9.89 4.73 -5.45
C ARG A 127 11.25 4.07 -5.69
N GLU A 128 12.08 4.66 -6.56
CA GLU A 128 13.41 4.13 -6.84
C GLU A 128 14.29 4.15 -5.58
N GLU A 129 14.26 5.25 -4.82
CA GLU A 129 14.92 5.36 -3.51
C GLU A 129 14.47 4.24 -2.55
N ILE A 130 13.15 3.99 -2.45
CA ILE A 130 12.59 2.91 -1.63
C ILE A 130 13.09 1.54 -2.10
N CYS A 131 13.10 1.29 -3.42
CA CYS A 131 13.58 0.03 -3.98
C CYS A 131 15.07 -0.20 -3.66
N GLN A 132 15.91 0.83 -3.78
CA GLN A 132 17.33 0.76 -3.44
C GLN A 132 17.54 0.49 -1.94
N TYR A 133 16.79 1.18 -1.08
CA TYR A 133 16.85 0.99 0.37
C TYR A 133 16.50 -0.45 0.77
N LEU A 134 15.40 -0.98 0.24
CA LEU A 134 14.96 -2.34 0.54
C LEU A 134 15.96 -3.39 0.05
N ALA A 135 16.50 -3.23 -1.16
CA ALA A 135 17.52 -4.13 -1.69
C ALA A 135 18.80 -4.14 -0.84
N GLN A 136 19.26 -2.97 -0.38
CA GLN A 136 20.42 -2.88 0.51
C GLN A 136 20.16 -3.56 1.86
N LYS A 137 18.97 -3.34 2.44
CA LYS A 137 18.60 -3.94 3.73
C LYS A 137 18.55 -5.47 3.66
N ASP A 138 18.09 -6.02 2.54
CA ASP A 138 18.05 -7.46 2.31
C ASP A 138 19.48 -8.05 2.20
N LEU A 139 20.39 -7.36 1.49
CA LEU A 139 21.81 -7.77 1.41
C LEU A 139 22.51 -7.74 2.77
N ASP A 140 22.28 -6.70 3.57
CA ASP A 140 22.88 -6.57 4.91
C ASP A 140 22.38 -7.70 5.83
N ALA A 141 21.11 -8.07 5.72
CA ALA A 141 20.53 -9.19 6.46
C ALA A 141 21.19 -10.53 6.05
N GLU A 142 21.40 -10.79 4.76
CA GLU A 142 22.07 -11.99 4.27
C GLU A 142 23.54 -12.07 4.73
N MET A 143 24.28 -10.97 4.64
CA MET A 143 25.67 -10.92 5.11
C MET A 143 25.78 -11.17 6.62
N SER A 144 24.84 -10.64 7.42
CA SER A 144 24.83 -10.84 8.87
C SER A 144 24.62 -12.30 9.31
N MET A 145 23.93 -13.12 8.51
CA MET A 145 23.71 -14.55 8.80
C MET A 145 24.92 -15.42 8.44
N SER A 146 25.80 -14.98 7.53
CA SER A 146 26.95 -15.76 7.07
C SER A 146 28.17 -15.74 8.04
N VAL A 147 28.23 -14.79 8.97
CA VAL A 147 29.36 -14.63 9.92
C VAL A 147 29.16 -15.45 11.21
N GLY A 148 27.96 -16.02 11.44
CA GLY A 148 27.61 -16.74 12.67
C GLY A 148 27.98 -18.22 12.74
N GLU A 149 28.37 -18.86 11.63
CA GLU A 149 28.52 -20.33 11.56
C GLU A 149 29.99 -20.78 11.46
N SER A 150 30.86 -20.26 12.33
CA SER A 150 32.20 -20.82 12.54
C SER A 150 32.78 -20.54 13.93
N SER A 151 31.98 -20.73 14.99
CA SER A 151 32.56 -20.98 16.31
C SER A 151 33.01 -22.45 16.40
N LYS A 152 34.28 -22.66 16.01
CA LYS A 152 35.06 -23.87 16.28
C LYS A 152 34.85 -24.35 17.71
N ARG A 153 34.31 -25.56 17.86
CA ARG A 153 34.37 -26.39 19.07
C ARG A 153 35.83 -26.49 19.55
N GLN A 154 36.19 -25.72 20.57
CA GLN A 154 37.33 -26.04 21.42
C GLN A 154 36.87 -27.14 22.39
N ARG A 155 37.34 -28.37 22.14
CA ARG A 155 37.20 -29.51 23.05
C ARG A 155 38.20 -29.32 24.21
N SER A 156 37.68 -29.28 25.43
CA SER A 156 38.43 -29.62 26.64
C SER A 156 37.57 -30.53 27.54
N PRO A 157 38.18 -31.45 28.31
CA PRO A 157 37.50 -32.64 28.82
C PRO A 157 36.98 -32.50 30.27
N SER A 158 36.04 -33.41 30.57
CA SER A 158 35.64 -34.00 31.86
C SER A 158 35.01 -33.11 32.94
N VAL A 159 33.71 -33.30 33.21
CA VAL A 159 33.14 -33.79 34.49
C VAL A 159 31.76 -34.44 34.21
N PRO A 160 31.40 -35.62 34.77
CA PRO A 160 30.07 -36.18 34.65
C PRO A 160 29.13 -35.60 35.71
N ARG A 161 28.06 -34.93 35.28
CA ARG A 161 26.87 -34.69 36.12
C ARG A 161 25.59 -35.03 35.35
N THR A 162 24.73 -35.72 36.07
CA THR A 162 23.47 -36.37 35.71
C THR A 162 22.41 -35.44 35.09
N PRO A 163 21.48 -35.97 34.29
CA PRO A 163 20.47 -35.17 33.59
C PRO A 163 19.17 -34.99 34.41
N PRO A 164 18.51 -33.83 34.35
CA PRO A 164 17.07 -33.76 34.51
C PRO A 164 16.39 -33.83 33.13
N GLN A 165 15.49 -34.79 32.99
CA GLN A 165 14.62 -34.95 31.82
C GLN A 165 13.74 -33.71 31.64
N SER A 166 13.94 -32.97 30.55
CA SER A 166 12.99 -31.99 30.04
C SER A 166 12.61 -32.40 28.62
N LYS A 167 11.32 -32.72 28.45
CA LYS A 167 10.70 -33.15 27.19
C LYS A 167 10.73 -32.00 26.19
N ARG A 168 11.68 -32.03 25.26
CA ARG A 168 11.64 -31.23 24.02
C ARG A 168 10.44 -31.70 23.19
N ARG A 169 9.44 -30.82 23.03
CA ARG A 169 8.48 -30.93 21.93
C ARG A 169 9.22 -30.59 20.64
N ALA A 170 9.20 -31.51 19.68
CA ALA A 170 9.73 -31.31 18.35
C ALA A 170 8.98 -30.17 17.66
N ILE A 171 9.72 -29.17 17.18
CA ILE A 171 9.20 -28.20 16.22
C ILE A 171 9.10 -28.97 14.89
N GLN A 172 7.88 -29.29 14.47
CA GLN A 172 7.63 -29.73 13.12
C GLN A 172 7.89 -28.54 12.19
N ILE A 173 9.02 -28.60 11.48
CA ILE A 173 9.26 -27.75 10.31
C ILE A 173 8.23 -28.20 9.27
N TYR A 174 7.21 -27.37 9.04
CA TYR A 174 6.25 -27.58 7.96
C TYR A 174 6.95 -27.30 6.63
N GLN A 175 7.51 -28.33 6.01
CA GLN A 175 7.89 -28.28 4.61
C GLN A 175 6.61 -28.36 3.78
N SER A 176 6.18 -27.22 3.24
CA SER A 176 5.07 -27.18 2.29
C SER A 176 5.44 -28.03 1.06
N PRO A 177 4.60 -28.99 0.64
CA PRO A 177 4.90 -29.92 -0.44
C PRO A 177 4.87 -29.28 -1.85
N ASN A 178 4.83 -27.95 -1.94
CA ASN A 178 4.61 -27.25 -3.21
C ASN A 178 5.56 -26.08 -3.48
N TYR A 179 6.78 -26.15 -2.91
CA TYR A 179 7.79 -25.11 -3.12
C TYR A 179 8.24 -25.02 -4.59
N ASP A 180 8.40 -26.16 -5.26
CA ASP A 180 8.86 -26.19 -6.66
C ASP A 180 7.81 -25.62 -7.63
N GLN A 181 6.51 -25.88 -7.42
CA GLN A 181 5.44 -25.29 -8.26
C GLN A 181 5.34 -23.77 -8.10
N LEU A 182 5.62 -23.23 -6.91
CA LEU A 182 5.64 -21.78 -6.68
C LEU A 182 6.85 -21.12 -7.37
N ARG A 183 7.99 -21.81 -7.41
CA ARG A 183 9.20 -21.31 -8.05
C ARG A 183 9.03 -21.23 -9.58
N ASP A 184 8.40 -22.23 -10.20
CA ASP A 184 8.20 -22.26 -11.64
C ASP A 184 7.18 -21.20 -12.12
N ALA A 185 6.10 -20.97 -11.35
CA ALA A 185 5.12 -19.93 -11.66
C ALA A 185 5.69 -18.50 -11.62
N LEU A 186 6.71 -18.27 -10.79
CA LEU A 186 7.41 -16.98 -10.70
C LEU A 186 8.32 -16.74 -11.91
N LEU A 187 8.93 -17.79 -12.47
CA LEU A 187 9.81 -17.70 -13.63
C LEU A 187 9.03 -17.61 -14.96
N GLU A 188 7.85 -18.21 -15.07
CA GLU A 188 7.02 -18.15 -16.30
C GLU A 188 6.36 -16.79 -16.55
N SER A 189 6.22 -15.93 -15.54
CA SER A 189 5.62 -14.60 -15.72
C SER A 189 6.56 -13.55 -16.37
N GLY A 190 7.81 -13.93 -16.66
CA GLY A 190 8.84 -13.05 -17.22
C GLY A 190 8.98 -13.04 -18.76
N SER A 191 8.18 -13.79 -19.51
CA SER A 191 8.39 -13.90 -20.96
C SER A 191 7.10 -14.11 -21.77
N SER A 192 6.51 -13.02 -22.27
CA SER A 192 5.73 -12.95 -23.52
C SER A 192 5.20 -11.53 -23.72
N HIS A 193 5.20 -10.89 -24.88
CA HIS A 193 5.79 -11.14 -26.18
C HIS A 193 5.52 -9.82 -26.92
N SER A 194 6.56 -9.11 -27.32
CA SER A 194 6.50 -8.04 -28.32
C SER A 194 6.22 -8.67 -29.69
N GLN A 195 5.18 -8.21 -30.41
CA GLN A 195 4.85 -8.36 -31.85
C GLN A 195 3.32 -8.30 -31.94
N LEU A 196 2.67 -7.34 -32.60
CA LEU A 196 2.75 -7.05 -34.02
C LEU A 196 2.44 -5.58 -34.29
N SER A 197 3.41 -4.90 -34.90
CA SER A 197 3.19 -3.79 -35.82
C SER A 197 2.82 -4.34 -37.21
N GLU A 198 2.24 -3.45 -38.02
CA GLU A 198 2.00 -3.56 -39.46
C GLU A 198 0.79 -4.37 -39.93
N GLN A 199 -0.29 -3.66 -40.25
CA GLN A 199 -0.95 -3.87 -41.54
C GLN A 199 -1.34 -2.54 -42.19
N ARG A 200 -0.84 -2.39 -43.42
CA ARG A 200 -0.94 -1.25 -44.30
C ARG A 200 -2.27 -1.21 -45.05
N LYS A 201 -2.62 0.01 -45.44
CA LYS A 201 -3.46 0.46 -46.58
C LYS A 201 -3.53 -0.50 -47.78
N SER A 202 -4.76 -0.75 -48.23
CA SER A 202 -5.29 -0.90 -49.61
C SER A 202 -6.64 -1.63 -49.46
N LEU A 203 -7.81 -1.17 -49.88
CA LEU A 203 -8.29 -0.35 -51.01
C LEU A 203 -9.54 0.42 -50.54
#